data_AF-A0A098TJP1-F1
#
_entry.id   AF-A0A098TJP1-F1
#
_cell.length_a   1.000
_cell.length_b   1.000
_cell.length_c   1.000
_cell.angle_alpha   90.00
_cell.angle_beta   90.00
_cell.angle_gamma   90.00
#
_symmetry.space_group_name_H-M   'P 1'
#
loop_
_entity.id
_entity.type
_entity.pdbx_description
1 polymer ?
#
loop_
_entity_poly.entity_id
_entity_poly.type
_entity_poly.pdbx_seq_one_letter_code
_entity_poly.pdbx_strand_id
1 'polypeptide(L)'
;MSLFYNAFFIKTPATESNLKDRFSQVSRIPDSEWVVCDFGDSYLDGLFEPGTYFTTEISLQFGETIFICVDTSNDQLEYEHSKEGNILRKLCWSFDGCQSTWEWVEGEPEPWEDLALFSEENFDRAREIFKYNEHLELLAPEELLAKEKDLRTIWDHRQYMLGDQWPLGDATIGISIQKYFGLKSPLDDLEESAF
;
A
#
# COMPACT_ATOMS: atom_id res chain seq x y z
N MET A 1 4.70 17.18 -6.69
CA MET A 1 6.05 16.61 -6.54
C MET A 1 5.86 15.11 -6.71
N SER A 2 6.59 14.47 -7.62
CA SER A 2 6.56 13.01 -7.75
C SER A 2 7.41 12.38 -6.65
N LEU A 3 6.92 11.29 -6.07
CA LEU A 3 7.60 10.54 -5.02
C LEU A 3 7.71 9.09 -5.47
N PHE A 4 8.95 8.58 -5.47
CA PHE A 4 9.24 7.15 -5.61
C PHE A 4 10.09 6.72 -4.42
N TYR A 5 9.67 5.68 -3.70
CA TYR A 5 10.53 5.04 -2.71
C TYR A 5 10.10 3.58 -2.49
N ASN A 6 11.03 2.78 -2.00
CA ASN A 6 10.74 1.51 -1.35
C ASN A 6 11.53 1.37 -0.06
N ALA A 7 10.99 0.58 0.87
CA ALA A 7 11.63 0.32 2.15
C ALA A 7 11.13 -0.98 2.77
N PHE A 8 12.02 -1.61 3.54
CA PHE A 8 11.68 -2.70 4.45
C PHE A 8 11.57 -2.16 5.88
N PHE A 9 10.54 -2.56 6.59
CA PHE A 9 10.35 -2.29 8.01
C PHE A 9 10.32 -3.62 8.75
N ILE A 10 11.25 -3.80 9.69
CA ILE A 10 11.47 -5.09 10.34
C ILE A 10 11.32 -4.95 11.84
N LYS A 11 10.39 -5.70 12.42
CA LYS A 11 10.24 -5.84 13.87
C LYS A 11 10.97 -7.11 14.31
N THR A 12 12.13 -6.91 14.96
CA THR A 12 13.09 -7.99 15.21
C THR A 12 13.81 -7.86 16.55
N PRO A 13 14.12 -8.98 17.24
CA PRO A 13 15.06 -9.01 18.34
C PRO A 13 16.53 -8.95 17.87
N ALA A 14 16.79 -9.07 16.56
CA ALA A 14 18.15 -9.04 16.01
C ALA A 14 18.83 -7.69 16.21
N THR A 15 20.16 -7.72 16.32
CA THR A 15 20.95 -6.50 16.41
C THR A 15 21.08 -5.82 15.05
N GLU A 16 21.40 -4.53 15.02
CA GLU A 16 21.70 -3.85 13.75
C GLU A 16 22.83 -4.52 12.96
N SER A 17 23.82 -5.09 13.64
CA SER A 17 24.91 -5.81 12.97
C SER A 17 24.39 -7.00 12.18
N ASN A 18 23.40 -7.73 12.71
CA ASN A 18 22.80 -8.87 12.01
C ASN A 18 21.99 -8.43 10.79
N LEU A 19 21.30 -7.29 10.88
CA LEU A 19 20.56 -6.72 9.75
C LEU A 19 21.51 -6.22 8.67
N LYS A 20 22.65 -5.62 9.04
CA LYS A 20 23.67 -5.12 8.10
C LYS A 20 24.37 -6.23 7.30
N ASP A 21 24.24 -7.49 7.70
CA ASP A 21 24.70 -8.63 6.88
C ASP A 21 23.79 -8.86 5.66
N ARG A 22 22.54 -8.39 5.69
CA ARG A 22 21.54 -8.53 4.63
C ARG A 22 21.21 -7.22 3.92
N PHE A 23 21.07 -6.14 4.68
CA PHE A 23 20.64 -4.82 4.20
C PHE A 23 21.82 -3.86 4.15
N SER A 24 21.88 -3.06 3.08
CA SER A 24 22.93 -2.05 2.89
C SER A 24 22.73 -0.84 3.80
N GLN A 25 21.47 -0.50 4.08
CA GLN A 25 21.08 0.59 4.97
C GLN A 25 20.20 0.04 6.08
N VAL A 26 20.49 0.44 7.32
CA VAL A 26 19.73 0.04 8.51
C VAL A 26 19.65 1.24 9.45
N SER A 27 18.44 1.64 9.82
CA SER A 27 18.18 2.76 10.73
C SER A 27 17.08 2.38 11.73
N ARG A 28 17.32 2.66 13.01
CA ARG A 28 16.32 2.48 14.08
C ARG A 28 15.39 3.69 14.11
N ILE A 29 14.09 3.44 14.11
CA ILE A 29 13.09 4.49 14.32
C ILE A 29 13.01 4.74 15.83
N PRO A 30 13.25 5.97 16.34
CA PRO A 30 13.13 6.27 17.76
C PRO A 30 11.75 5.93 18.30
N ASP A 31 11.71 5.35 19.50
CA ASP A 31 10.48 4.94 20.20
C ASP A 31 9.59 3.94 19.43
N SER A 32 10.15 3.23 18.45
CA SER A 32 9.45 2.23 17.65
C SER A 32 10.11 0.85 17.77
N GLU A 33 9.31 -0.20 17.66
CA GLU A 33 9.79 -1.59 17.58
C GLU A 33 10.31 -1.93 16.17
N TRP A 34 10.07 -1.06 15.20
CA TRP A 34 10.44 -1.24 13.79
C TRP A 34 11.83 -0.68 13.48
N VAL A 35 12.54 -1.38 12.61
CA VAL A 35 13.80 -0.94 12.00
C VAL A 35 13.56 -0.72 10.51
N VAL A 36 13.97 0.45 10.01
CA VAL A 36 13.99 0.73 8.56
C VAL A 36 15.24 0.12 7.95
N CYS A 37 15.05 -0.60 6.86
CA CYS A 37 16.12 -1.21 6.08
C CYS A 37 15.96 -0.89 4.59
N ASP A 38 17.08 -0.62 3.92
CA ASP A 38 17.18 -0.33 2.48
C ASP A 38 16.12 0.68 1.98
N PHE A 39 15.92 1.76 2.74
CA PHE A 39 15.10 2.89 2.30
C PHE A 39 15.79 3.57 1.10
N GLY A 40 15.13 3.61 -0.05
CA GLY A 40 15.71 4.21 -1.24
C GLY A 40 14.74 4.38 -2.39
N ASP A 41 15.28 4.86 -3.51
CA ASP A 41 14.60 5.16 -4.76
C ASP A 41 15.03 4.21 -5.89
N SER A 42 15.63 3.06 -5.55
CA SER A 42 16.04 2.05 -6.52
C SER A 42 14.91 1.09 -6.86
N TYR A 43 14.66 0.86 -8.15
CA TYR A 43 13.69 -0.15 -8.58
C TYR A 43 14.21 -1.57 -8.28
N LEU A 44 13.42 -2.39 -7.58
CA LEU A 44 13.72 -3.80 -7.33
C LEU A 44 13.13 -4.67 -8.46
N ASP A 45 13.83 -5.74 -8.81
CA ASP A 45 13.33 -6.71 -9.79
C ASP A 45 12.02 -7.35 -9.30
N GLY A 46 11.01 -7.37 -10.17
CA GLY A 46 9.68 -7.93 -9.88
C GLY A 46 8.71 -6.99 -9.15
N LEU A 47 9.05 -5.70 -8.99
CA LEU A 47 8.12 -4.69 -8.46
C LEU A 47 6.90 -4.52 -9.35
N PHE A 48 5.74 -4.46 -8.71
CA PHE A 48 4.41 -4.38 -9.32
C PHE A 48 4.09 -5.55 -10.26
N GLU A 49 4.86 -6.65 -10.18
CA GLU A 49 4.65 -7.86 -10.96
C GLU A 49 4.00 -8.96 -10.10
N PRO A 50 2.91 -9.57 -10.58
CA PRO A 50 2.35 -10.75 -9.95
C PRO A 50 3.37 -11.89 -9.80
N GLY A 51 3.49 -12.44 -8.59
CA GLY A 51 4.25 -13.66 -8.30
C GLY A 51 5.56 -13.43 -7.54
N THR A 52 5.93 -12.17 -7.35
CA THR A 52 7.09 -11.77 -6.57
C THR A 52 6.68 -11.54 -5.12
N TYR A 53 7.51 -12.02 -4.18
CA TYR A 53 7.35 -11.80 -2.75
C TYR A 53 8.65 -11.24 -2.18
N PHE A 54 8.58 -10.05 -1.59
CA PHE A 54 9.75 -9.36 -1.04
C PHE A 54 9.97 -9.67 0.44
N THR A 55 8.90 -9.99 1.18
CA THR A 55 8.93 -10.06 2.65
C THR A 55 9.07 -11.46 3.22
N THR A 56 8.70 -12.51 2.47
CA THR A 56 8.61 -13.89 2.98
C THR A 56 9.94 -14.40 3.55
N GLU A 57 11.01 -14.43 2.74
CA GLU A 57 12.32 -14.92 3.20
C GLU A 57 12.90 -14.06 4.34
N ILE A 58 12.73 -12.74 4.26
CA ILE A 58 13.20 -11.80 5.28
C ILE A 58 12.49 -12.05 6.60
N SER A 59 11.17 -12.23 6.57
CA SER A 59 10.37 -12.46 7.77
C SER A 59 10.71 -13.80 8.44
N LEU A 60 11.05 -14.82 7.65
CA LEU A 60 11.51 -16.09 8.20
C LEU A 60 12.83 -15.95 8.98
N GLN A 61 13.73 -15.08 8.49
CA GLN A 61 15.05 -14.89 9.10
C GLN A 61 15.02 -13.90 10.27
N PHE A 62 14.28 -12.80 10.15
CA PHE A 62 14.40 -11.66 11.05
C PHE A 62 13.13 -11.36 11.86
N GLY A 63 11.97 -11.95 11.54
CA GLY A 63 10.74 -11.76 12.32
C GLY A 63 9.60 -11.18 11.50
N GLU A 64 8.94 -10.16 12.00
CA GLU A 64 7.80 -9.54 11.29
C GLU A 64 8.33 -8.45 10.36
N THR A 65 7.90 -8.48 9.10
CA THR A 65 8.47 -7.65 8.02
C THR A 65 7.36 -7.04 7.18
N ILE A 66 7.42 -5.73 7.02
CA ILE A 66 6.60 -4.97 6.08
C ILE A 66 7.49 -4.46 4.94
N PHE A 67 7.01 -4.54 3.71
CA PHE A 67 7.57 -3.88 2.56
C PHE A 67 6.56 -2.88 2.01
N ILE A 68 7.02 -1.68 1.71
CA ILE A 68 6.20 -0.64 1.07
C ILE A 68 7.02 -0.09 -0.09
N CYS A 69 6.43 -0.08 -1.28
CA CYS A 69 6.90 0.65 -2.44
C CYS A 69 5.79 1.58 -2.93
N VAL A 70 6.12 2.85 -3.17
CA VAL A 70 5.19 3.89 -3.64
C VAL A 70 5.80 4.54 -4.87
N ASP A 71 5.03 4.66 -5.94
CA ASP A 71 5.33 5.51 -7.10
C ASP A 71 4.14 6.42 -7.40
N THR A 72 4.20 7.69 -6.98
CA THR A 72 3.12 8.64 -7.26
C THR A 72 3.16 9.18 -8.70
N SER A 73 4.22 8.90 -9.48
CA SER A 73 4.31 9.34 -10.88
C SER A 73 3.44 8.48 -11.78
N ASN A 74 3.40 7.19 -11.48
CA ASN A 74 2.59 6.19 -12.18
C ASN A 74 1.36 5.76 -11.37
N ASP A 75 1.13 6.37 -10.20
CA ASP A 75 0.07 5.97 -9.26
C ASP A 75 0.10 4.46 -8.96
N GLN A 76 1.23 3.98 -8.43
CA GLN A 76 1.45 2.57 -8.07
C GLN A 76 1.79 2.42 -6.59
N LEU A 77 1.35 1.31 -6.02
CA LEU A 77 1.64 0.90 -4.64
C LEU A 77 1.88 -0.61 -4.62
N GLU A 78 2.94 -1.01 -3.92
CA GLU A 78 3.14 -2.39 -3.52
C GLU A 78 3.31 -2.43 -2.01
N TYR A 79 2.48 -3.24 -1.38
CA TYR A 79 2.47 -3.47 0.05
C TYR A 79 2.53 -4.96 0.32
N GLU A 80 3.45 -5.34 1.18
CA GLU A 80 3.50 -6.68 1.75
C GLU A 80 3.73 -6.64 3.25
N HIS A 81 3.11 -7.56 3.94
CA HIS A 81 3.33 -7.82 5.35
C HIS A 81 3.43 -9.32 5.56
N SER A 82 4.58 -9.76 6.09
CA SER A 82 4.84 -11.16 6.41
C SER A 82 5.34 -11.34 7.83
N LYS A 83 5.09 -12.52 8.38
CA LYS A 83 5.61 -12.95 9.68
C LYS A 83 5.99 -14.41 9.65
N GLU A 84 7.21 -14.70 10.11
CA GLU A 84 7.73 -16.08 10.22
C GLU A 84 7.65 -16.86 8.89
N GLY A 85 7.86 -16.17 7.76
CA GLY A 85 7.80 -16.76 6.43
C GLY A 85 6.40 -16.93 5.85
N ASN A 86 5.36 -16.37 6.48
CA ASN A 86 3.99 -16.41 5.96
C ASN A 86 3.51 -15.00 5.60
N ILE A 87 2.87 -14.87 4.44
CA ILE A 87 2.19 -13.64 4.03
C ILE A 87 0.96 -13.45 4.91
N LEU A 88 0.90 -12.31 5.60
CA LEU A 88 -0.27 -11.86 6.33
C LEU A 88 -1.18 -11.03 5.42
N ARG A 89 -0.59 -10.13 4.63
CA ARG A 89 -1.30 -9.29 3.67
C ARG A 89 -0.37 -8.89 2.52
N LYS A 90 -0.85 -8.98 1.28
CA LYS A 90 -0.18 -8.42 0.08
C LYS A 90 -1.21 -7.69 -0.78
N LEU A 91 -0.87 -6.46 -1.15
CA LEU A 91 -1.68 -5.60 -2.01
C LEU A 91 -0.78 -5.00 -3.10
N CYS A 92 -1.21 -5.10 -4.36
CA CYS A 92 -0.55 -4.46 -5.50
C CYS A 92 -1.57 -3.62 -6.28
N TRP A 93 -1.31 -2.32 -6.33
CA TRP A 93 -1.99 -1.34 -7.16
C TRP A 93 -1.01 -0.93 -8.27
N SER A 94 -1.34 -1.25 -9.52
CA SER A 94 -0.41 -1.08 -10.64
C SER A 94 -1.07 -0.38 -11.82
N PHE A 95 -0.27 0.35 -12.58
CA PHE A 95 -0.70 1.08 -13.76
C PHE A 95 -0.43 0.25 -15.02
N ASP A 96 -1.48 -0.02 -15.78
CA ASP A 96 -1.39 -0.84 -17.01
C ASP A 96 -1.01 -0.03 -18.27
N GLY A 97 -0.79 1.28 -18.13
CA GLY A 97 -0.58 2.21 -19.24
C GLY A 97 -1.82 3.06 -19.58
N CYS A 98 -2.99 2.72 -19.05
CA CYS A 98 -4.23 3.46 -19.20
C CYS A 98 -4.82 3.90 -17.86
N GLN A 99 -4.91 2.99 -16.89
CA GLN A 99 -5.44 3.24 -15.56
C GLN A 99 -4.72 2.38 -14.52
N SER A 100 -4.79 2.79 -13.26
CA SER A 100 -4.31 1.96 -12.16
C SER A 100 -5.42 1.07 -11.62
N THR A 101 -5.08 -0.18 -11.32
CA THR A 101 -6.00 -1.22 -10.89
C THR A 101 -5.39 -2.08 -9.79
N TRP A 102 -6.25 -2.78 -9.04
CA TRP A 102 -5.80 -3.83 -8.14
C TRP A 102 -5.36 -5.04 -8.93
N GLU A 103 -4.07 -5.34 -8.93
CA GLU A 103 -3.50 -6.50 -9.64
C GLU A 103 -3.30 -7.69 -8.73
N TRP A 104 -3.11 -7.46 -7.42
CA TRP A 104 -2.90 -8.54 -6.46
C TRP A 104 -3.50 -8.19 -5.11
N VAL A 105 -4.25 -9.13 -4.54
CA VAL A 105 -4.78 -9.07 -3.18
C VAL A 105 -4.70 -10.47 -2.56
N GLU A 106 -3.94 -10.60 -1.48
CA GLU A 106 -3.73 -11.88 -0.79
C GLU A 106 -3.62 -11.67 0.72
N GLY A 107 -4.01 -12.68 1.49
CA GLY A 107 -4.00 -12.63 2.95
C GLY A 107 -5.23 -11.95 3.53
N GLU A 108 -5.23 -11.81 4.85
CA GLU A 108 -6.37 -11.29 5.61
C GLU A 108 -6.39 -9.75 5.60
N PRO A 109 -7.55 -9.11 5.43
CA PRO A 109 -7.67 -7.65 5.51
C PRO A 109 -7.15 -7.10 6.84
N GLU A 110 -6.41 -6.00 6.76
CA GLU A 110 -5.87 -5.34 7.94
C GLU A 110 -6.72 -4.13 8.37
N PRO A 111 -6.71 -3.75 9.67
CA PRO A 111 -7.60 -2.70 10.17
C PRO A 111 -7.36 -1.31 9.54
N TRP A 112 -6.17 -1.05 8.99
CA TRP A 112 -5.91 0.21 8.30
C TRP A 112 -6.68 0.33 6.99
N GLU A 113 -7.04 -0.79 6.36
CA GLU A 113 -7.82 -0.79 5.11
C GLU A 113 -9.19 -0.16 5.34
N ASP A 114 -9.82 -0.42 6.48
CA ASP A 114 -11.10 0.22 6.86
C ASP A 114 -10.97 1.74 7.02
N LEU A 115 -9.79 2.23 7.41
CA LEU A 115 -9.53 3.66 7.61
C LEU A 115 -9.19 4.38 6.30
N ALA A 116 -8.55 3.69 5.36
CA ALA A 116 -8.04 4.30 4.14
C ALA A 116 -8.88 3.95 2.89
N LEU A 117 -9.13 2.66 2.66
CA LEU A 117 -9.74 2.12 1.45
C LEU A 117 -11.25 1.99 1.57
N PHE A 118 -11.72 1.44 2.69
CA PHE A 118 -13.14 1.20 2.94
C PHE A 118 -13.78 2.29 3.82
N SER A 119 -13.16 3.46 3.89
CA SER A 119 -13.74 4.61 4.59
C SER A 119 -14.87 5.24 3.78
N GLU A 120 -15.82 5.88 4.47
CA GLU A 120 -16.90 6.63 3.82
C GLU A 120 -16.36 7.80 2.98
N GLU A 121 -15.21 8.38 3.37
CA GLU A 121 -14.53 9.42 2.56
C GLU A 121 -14.03 8.86 1.23
N ASN A 122 -13.41 7.68 1.24
CA ASN A 122 -12.98 7.01 0.01
C ASN A 122 -14.20 6.59 -0.84
N PHE A 123 -15.29 6.14 -0.20
CA PHE A 123 -16.55 5.85 -0.90
C PHE A 123 -17.14 7.07 -1.59
N ASP A 124 -17.20 8.22 -0.92
CA ASP A 124 -17.69 9.46 -1.51
C ASP A 124 -16.81 9.89 -2.70
N ARG A 125 -15.48 9.78 -2.59
CA ARG A 125 -14.56 10.03 -3.72
C ARG A 125 -14.81 9.08 -4.89
N ALA A 126 -14.95 7.79 -4.61
CA ALA A 126 -15.23 6.76 -5.60
C ALA A 126 -16.55 7.04 -6.33
N ARG A 127 -17.60 7.41 -5.58
CA ARG A 127 -18.90 7.76 -6.15
C ARG A 127 -18.82 8.95 -7.10
N GLU A 128 -18.04 9.98 -6.77
CA GLU A 128 -17.85 11.13 -7.66
C GLU A 128 -17.09 10.73 -8.93
N ILE A 129 -15.96 10.01 -8.81
CA ILE A 129 -15.19 9.53 -9.97
C ILE A 129 -16.06 8.66 -10.89
N PHE A 130 -16.80 7.74 -10.29
CA PHE A 130 -17.69 6.82 -10.98
C PHE A 130 -18.79 7.57 -11.77
N LYS A 131 -19.35 8.65 -11.21
CA LYS A 131 -20.30 9.52 -11.91
C LYS A 131 -19.69 10.16 -13.15
N TYR A 132 -18.52 10.78 -13.02
CA TYR A 132 -17.87 11.51 -14.11
C TYR A 132 -17.32 10.61 -15.21
N ASN A 133 -16.69 9.49 -14.87
CA ASN A 133 -15.98 8.64 -15.84
C ASN A 133 -16.92 7.83 -16.74
N GLU A 134 -18.07 7.40 -16.21
CA GLU A 134 -19.05 6.62 -16.97
C GLU A 134 -20.19 7.49 -17.55
N HIS A 135 -20.10 8.82 -17.47
CA HIS A 135 -21.15 9.76 -17.87
C HIS A 135 -22.52 9.41 -17.28
N LEU A 136 -22.54 8.91 -16.03
CA LEU A 136 -23.74 8.36 -15.43
C LEU A 136 -24.76 9.44 -15.10
N GLU A 137 -24.38 10.72 -15.15
CA GLU A 137 -25.35 11.83 -15.13
C GLU A 137 -26.38 11.75 -16.27
N LEU A 138 -26.08 10.99 -17.34
CA LEU A 138 -26.96 10.78 -18.47
C LEU A 138 -27.91 9.58 -18.30
N LEU A 139 -27.70 8.74 -17.27
CA LEU A 139 -28.56 7.59 -16.99
C LEU A 139 -29.89 8.01 -16.35
N ALA A 140 -30.88 7.12 -16.45
CA ALA A 140 -32.09 7.29 -15.68
C ALA A 140 -31.79 7.20 -14.17
N PRO A 141 -32.51 7.92 -13.30
CA PRO A 141 -32.26 7.92 -11.85
C PRO A 141 -32.26 6.53 -11.21
N GLU A 142 -33.04 5.60 -11.78
CA GLU A 142 -33.21 4.23 -11.28
C GLU A 142 -31.96 3.38 -11.55
N GLU A 143 -31.33 3.59 -12.71
CA GLU A 143 -30.11 2.91 -13.12
C GLU A 143 -28.90 3.44 -12.34
N LEU A 144 -28.84 4.76 -12.15
CA LEU A 144 -27.83 5.39 -11.30
C LEU A 144 -27.89 4.85 -9.87
N LEU A 145 -29.09 4.75 -9.29
CA LEU A 145 -29.28 4.21 -7.94
C LEU A 145 -28.87 2.73 -7.84
N ALA A 146 -29.13 1.93 -8.88
CA ALA A 146 -28.67 0.53 -8.92
C ALA A 146 -27.14 0.46 -8.91
N LYS A 147 -26.48 1.27 -9.74
CA LYS A 147 -25.02 1.31 -9.81
C LYS A 147 -24.37 1.82 -8.52
N GLU A 148 -24.96 2.82 -7.86
CA GLU A 148 -24.48 3.29 -6.54
C GLU A 148 -24.60 2.20 -5.46
N LYS A 149 -25.63 1.33 -5.53
CA LYS A 149 -25.76 0.17 -4.63
C LYS A 149 -24.73 -0.91 -4.92
N ASP A 150 -24.42 -1.14 -6.19
CA ASP A 150 -23.35 -2.07 -6.58
C ASP A 150 -22.01 -1.58 -6.02
N LEU A 151 -21.71 -0.29 -6.17
CA LEU A 151 -20.51 0.32 -5.59
C LEU A 151 -20.51 0.20 -4.05
N ARG A 152 -21.65 0.46 -3.39
CA ARG A 152 -21.75 0.34 -1.93
C ARG A 152 -21.46 -1.08 -1.42
N THR A 153 -21.84 -2.09 -2.19
CA THR A 153 -21.61 -3.49 -1.85
C THR A 153 -20.11 -3.81 -1.73
N ILE A 154 -19.26 -3.16 -2.54
CA ILE A 154 -17.80 -3.29 -2.48
C ILE A 154 -17.28 -2.83 -1.12
N TRP A 155 -17.77 -1.69 -0.61
CA TRP A 155 -17.38 -1.15 0.70
C TRP A 155 -17.92 -1.97 1.86
N ASP A 156 -19.22 -2.30 1.84
CA ASP A 156 -19.86 -3.02 2.94
C ASP A 156 -19.23 -4.43 3.15
N HIS A 157 -18.73 -5.04 2.07
CA HIS A 157 -18.08 -6.36 2.10
C HIS A 157 -16.55 -6.32 2.07
N ARG A 158 -15.92 -5.13 2.08
CA ARG A 158 -14.46 -4.97 2.00
C ARG A 158 -13.85 -5.72 0.81
N GLN A 159 -14.54 -5.65 -0.32
CA GLN A 159 -14.21 -6.43 -1.49
C GLN A 159 -13.22 -5.66 -2.37
N TYR A 160 -12.17 -6.33 -2.82
CA TYR A 160 -11.30 -5.83 -3.88
C TYR A 160 -11.72 -6.41 -5.22
N MET A 161 -11.70 -5.59 -6.25
CA MET A 161 -12.03 -5.97 -7.62
C MET A 161 -10.74 -6.02 -8.43
N LEU A 162 -10.21 -7.23 -8.65
CA LEU A 162 -8.99 -7.42 -9.43
C LEU A 162 -9.18 -6.99 -10.89
N GLY A 163 -8.19 -6.29 -11.43
CA GLY A 163 -8.25 -5.67 -12.77
C GLY A 163 -9.20 -4.47 -12.85
N ASP A 164 -9.64 -3.95 -11.70
CA ASP A 164 -10.50 -2.78 -11.61
C ASP A 164 -9.95 -1.81 -10.55
N GLN A 165 -10.46 -0.59 -10.56
CA GLN A 165 -10.03 0.49 -9.68
C GLN A 165 -10.70 0.46 -8.29
N TRP A 166 -11.54 -0.55 -8.00
CA TRP A 166 -12.40 -0.58 -6.81
C TRP A 166 -11.92 -1.59 -5.74
N PRO A 167 -11.91 -1.23 -4.43
CA PRO A 167 -12.16 0.10 -3.87
C PRO A 167 -11.14 1.10 -4.39
N LEU A 168 -11.44 2.40 -4.36
CA LEU A 168 -10.57 3.39 -4.99
C LEU A 168 -9.16 3.37 -4.36
N GLY A 169 -8.19 2.93 -5.15
CA GLY A 169 -6.77 2.95 -4.82
C GLY A 169 -6.10 4.27 -5.19
N ASP A 170 -4.95 4.55 -4.57
CA ASP A 170 -3.95 5.51 -5.04
C ASP A 170 -2.60 5.24 -4.36
N ALA A 171 -1.51 5.75 -4.92
CA ALA A 171 -0.16 5.60 -4.36
C ALA A 171 0.00 6.22 -2.96
N THR A 172 -0.88 7.15 -2.56
CA THR A 172 -0.80 7.82 -1.24
C THR A 172 -1.25 6.94 -0.10
N ILE A 173 -1.87 5.79 -0.37
CA ILE A 173 -2.18 4.75 0.62
C ILE A 173 -0.93 4.31 1.40
N GLY A 174 0.26 4.33 0.77
CA GLY A 174 1.52 4.05 1.46
C GLY A 174 1.73 4.92 2.71
N ILE A 175 1.28 6.18 2.66
CA ILE A 175 1.32 7.11 3.81
C ILE A 175 0.34 6.66 4.91
N SER A 176 -0.85 6.19 4.55
CA SER A 176 -1.83 5.67 5.51
C SER A 176 -1.33 4.42 6.22
N ILE A 177 -0.69 3.50 5.48
CA ILE A 177 -0.06 2.30 6.04
C ILE A 177 1.05 2.71 7.02
N GLN A 178 1.95 3.60 6.61
CA GLN A 178 3.03 4.09 7.47
C GLN A 178 2.50 4.70 8.76
N LYS A 179 1.50 5.59 8.67
CA LYS A 179 0.86 6.22 9.83
C LYS A 179 0.25 5.18 10.78
N TYR A 180 -0.45 4.18 10.24
CA TYR A 180 -1.09 3.15 11.05
C TYR A 180 -0.08 2.33 11.87
N PHE A 181 1.02 1.92 11.24
CA PHE A 181 2.06 1.13 11.90
C PHE A 181 3.08 1.97 12.70
N GLY A 182 2.93 3.30 12.72
CA GLY A 182 3.89 4.20 13.37
C GLY A 182 5.27 4.17 12.70
N LEU A 183 5.30 3.91 11.38
CA LEU A 183 6.50 3.91 10.57
C LEU A 183 6.81 5.34 10.17
N LYS A 184 8.00 5.83 10.51
CA LYS A 184 8.48 7.13 10.07
C LYS A 184 9.34 6.95 8.83
N SER A 185 9.10 7.79 7.84
CA SER A 185 9.99 7.86 6.69
C SER A 185 11.24 8.63 7.10
N PRO A 186 12.46 8.19 6.71
CA PRO A 186 13.66 9.03 6.82
C PRO A 186 13.54 10.37 6.07
N LEU A 187 12.57 10.51 5.15
CA LEU A 187 12.30 11.77 4.48
C LEU A 187 11.62 12.82 5.39
N ASP A 188 10.94 12.38 6.45
CA ASP A 188 10.31 13.31 7.41
C ASP A 188 11.38 14.15 8.16
N ASP A 189 12.57 13.57 8.38
CA ASP A 189 13.71 14.25 9.01
C ASP A 189 14.41 15.26 8.06
N LEU A 190 14.21 15.14 6.74
CA LEU A 190 14.74 16.07 5.75
C LEU A 190 13.90 17.35 5.64
N GLU A 191 12.60 17.30 5.99
CA GLU A 191 11.76 18.50 6.05
C GLU A 191 11.97 19.31 7.33
N GLU A 192 12.26 18.66 8.48
CA GLU A 192 12.55 19.38 9.73
C GLU A 192 13.94 20.06 9.75
N SER A 193 14.89 19.59 8.93
CA SER A 193 16.22 20.21 8.81
C SER A 193 16.29 21.36 7.80
N ALA A 194 15.18 21.68 7.14
CA ALA A 194 15.08 22.75 6.15
C ALA A 194 14.46 24.06 6.69
N PHE A 195 14.27 24.19 8.02
CA PHE A 195 13.78 25.40 8.69
C PHE A 195 14.75 25.99 9.71
#